data_AF-A0A3B8R2C9-F1
#
_entry.id   AF-A0A3B8R2C9-F1
#
_cell.length_a   1.000
_cell.length_b   1.000
_cell.length_c   1.000
_cell.angle_alpha   90.00
_cell.angle_beta   90.00
_cell.angle_gamma   90.00
#
_symmetry.space_group_name_H-M   'P 1'
#
loop_
_entity.id
_entity.type
_entity.pdbx_description
1 polymer ?
#
loop_
_entity_poly.entity_id
_entity_poly.type
_entity_poly.pdbx_seq_one_letter_code
_entity_poly.pdbx_strand_id
1 'polypeptide(L)' 'MTTIAKSDLIFATLSLHGSTVASMQMSGVSTLPEIIRTIRSSVDSLSGMATLSLRNGSQGWSSTHRLLFSAAV' A
#
# COMPACT_ATOMS: atom_id res chain seq x y z
N MET A 1 5.77 12.69 11.44
CA MET A 1 4.38 12.19 11.56
C MET A 1 3.63 12.62 10.31
N THR A 2 3.43 11.72 9.35
CA THR A 2 2.66 12.00 8.13
C THR A 2 1.21 11.58 8.39
N THR A 3 0.30 12.53 8.51
CA THR A 3 -1.13 12.27 8.71
C THR A 3 -1.79 12.03 7.36
N ILE A 4 -2.48 10.90 7.21
CA ILE A 4 -3.30 10.61 6.03
C ILE A 4 -4.68 11.20 6.30
N ALA A 5 -5.11 12.19 5.52
CA ALA A 5 -6.46 12.72 5.63
C ALA A 5 -7.43 11.87 4.79
N LYS A 6 -8.68 11.70 5.25
CA LYS A 6 -9.70 10.94 4.50
C LYS A 6 -9.98 11.51 3.11
N SER A 7 -9.85 12.81 2.93
CA SER A 7 -10.02 13.48 1.63
C SER A 7 -8.82 13.27 0.68
N ASP A 8 -7.73 12.70 1.16
CA ASP A 8 -6.54 12.55 0.34
C ASP A 8 -6.67 11.41 -0.64
N LEU A 9 -6.04 11.64 -1.78
CA LEU A 9 -5.93 10.65 -2.82
C LEU A 9 -4.55 9.98 -2.70
N ILE A 10 -4.56 8.72 -2.29
CA ILE A 10 -3.36 7.91 -2.05
C ILE A 10 -3.19 6.93 -3.21
N PHE A 11 -2.01 6.97 -3.81
CA PHE A 11 -1.53 5.97 -4.75
C PHE A 11 -0.70 4.95 -3.98
N ALA A 12 -1.11 3.70 -4.01
CA ALA A 12 -0.43 2.61 -3.35
C ALA A 12 0.04 1.60 -4.39
N THR A 13 1.36 1.38 -4.46
CA THR A 13 1.99 0.45 -5.38
C THR A 13 2.74 -0.60 -4.57
N LEU A 14 2.38 -1.87 -4.76
CA LEU A 14 3.05 -3.00 -4.17
C LEU A 14 3.95 -3.67 -5.21
N SER A 15 5.24 -3.79 -4.88
CA SER A 15 6.23 -4.46 -5.71
C SER A 15 6.88 -5.62 -4.97
N LEU A 16 6.91 -6.80 -5.58
CA LEU A 16 7.54 -8.02 -5.08
C LEU A 16 8.67 -8.41 -6.04
N HIS A 17 9.88 -8.64 -5.53
CA HIS A 17 11.05 -8.97 -6.35
C HIS A 17 11.30 -7.98 -7.53
N GLY A 18 10.95 -6.71 -7.35
CA GLY A 18 11.07 -5.68 -8.40
C GLY A 18 9.93 -5.68 -9.43
N SER A 19 9.00 -6.64 -9.36
CA SER A 19 7.79 -6.65 -10.18
C SER A 19 6.62 -6.01 -9.44
N THR A 20 5.88 -5.12 -10.09
CA THR A 20 4.66 -4.54 -9.52
C THR A 20 3.56 -5.58 -9.52
N VAL A 21 3.14 -6.02 -8.33
CA VAL A 21 2.10 -7.03 -8.17
C VAL A 21 0.72 -6.40 -8.04
N ALA A 22 0.64 -5.21 -7.44
CA ALA A 22 -0.59 -4.46 -7.33
C ALA A 22 -0.31 -2.96 -7.40
N SER A 23 -1.17 -2.23 -8.10
CA SER A 23 -1.21 -0.77 -8.04
C SER A 23 -2.66 -0.34 -7.91
N MET A 24 -2.94 0.49 -6.91
CA MET A 24 -4.29 0.95 -6.64
C MET A 24 -4.28 2.42 -6.21
N GLN A 25 -5.29 3.13 -6.66
CA GLN A 25 -5.62 4.46 -6.19
C GLN A 25 -6.76 4.34 -5.18
N MET A 26 -6.61 4.96 -4.03
CA MET A 26 -7.62 4.95 -2.98
C MET A 26 -7.81 6.34 -2.40
N SER A 27 -9.07 6.71 -2.21
CA SER A 27 -9.51 7.89 -1.49
C SER A 27 -10.34 7.44 -0.29
N GLY A 28 -10.45 8.25 0.76
CA GLY A 28 -11.21 7.88 1.96
C GLY A 28 -10.44 7.05 2.99
N VAL A 29 -9.15 6.75 2.76
CA VAL A 29 -8.31 6.02 3.72
C VAL A 29 -7.74 6.96 4.76
N SER A 30 -7.71 6.51 6.02
CA SER A 30 -7.20 7.33 7.14
C SER A 30 -5.94 6.73 7.77
N THR A 31 -5.66 5.46 7.50
CA THR A 31 -4.59 4.74 8.17
C THR A 31 -3.85 3.77 7.24
N LEU A 32 -2.56 3.59 7.48
CA LEU A 32 -1.72 2.62 6.76
C LEU A 32 -2.25 1.16 6.82
N PRO A 33 -2.76 0.64 7.95
CA PRO A 33 -3.28 -0.72 8.02
C PRO A 33 -4.51 -0.96 7.14
N GLU A 34 -5.38 0.04 6.94
CA GLU A 34 -6.49 -0.04 5.99
C GLU A 34 -5.96 -0.25 4.56
N ILE A 35 -4.94 0.53 4.17
CA ILE A 35 -4.29 0.41 2.86
C ILE A 35 -3.72 -0.99 2.67
N ILE A 36 -2.98 -1.50 3.66
CA ILE A 36 -2.37 -2.84 3.61
C ILE A 36 -3.45 -3.94 3.51
N ARG A 37 -4.56 -3.82 4.25
CA ARG A 37 -5.67 -4.79 4.19
C ARG A 37 -6.35 -4.79 2.83
N THR A 38 -6.61 -3.63 2.25
CA THR A 38 -7.21 -3.51 0.92
C THR A 38 -6.32 -4.14 -0.13
N ILE A 39 -5.02 -3.81 -0.12
CA ILE A 39 -4.05 -4.42 -1.04
C ILE A 39 -4.01 -5.92 -0.85
N ARG A 40 -3.86 -6.41 0.39
CA ARG A 40 -3.85 -7.85 0.70
C ARG A 40 -5.13 -8.56 0.21
N SER A 41 -6.28 -7.90 0.25
CA SER A 41 -7.53 -8.47 -0.27
C SER A 41 -7.61 -8.50 -1.79
N SER A 42 -6.83 -7.66 -2.49
CA SER A 42 -6.76 -7.61 -3.95
C SER A 42 -5.70 -8.54 -4.55
N VAL A 43 -4.79 -9.07 -3.73
CA VAL A 43 -3.74 -10.00 -4.18
C VAL A 43 -3.90 -11.34 -3.49
N ASP A 44 -4.38 -12.33 -4.25
CA ASP A 44 -4.39 -13.71 -3.80
C ASP A 44 -2.96 -14.26 -3.74
N SER A 45 -2.65 -14.93 -2.61
CA SER A 45 -1.40 -15.68 -2.41
C SER A 45 -0.09 -14.89 -2.52
N LEU A 46 -0.04 -13.68 -1.95
CA LEU A 46 1.22 -12.94 -1.84
C LEU A 46 2.07 -13.48 -0.68
N SER A 47 3.23 -14.05 -0.99
CA SER A 47 4.19 -14.59 -0.02
C SER A 47 5.60 -14.08 -0.32
N GLY A 48 6.26 -13.50 0.67
CA GLY A 48 7.61 -12.93 0.56
C GLY A 48 7.70 -11.46 0.95
N MET A 49 8.90 -10.89 0.76
CA MET A 49 9.18 -9.49 1.05
C MET A 49 8.69 -8.60 -0.09
N ALA A 50 7.67 -7.79 0.19
CA ALA A 50 7.15 -6.81 -0.75
C ALA A 50 7.47 -5.38 -0.31
N THR A 51 7.59 -4.50 -1.28
CA THR A 51 7.79 -3.06 -1.09
C THR A 51 6.49 -2.35 -1.42
N LEU A 52 5.89 -1.72 -0.42
CA LEU A 52 4.73 -0.87 -0.55
C LEU A 52 5.18 0.59 -0.68
N SER A 53 5.01 1.17 -1.85
CA SER A 53 5.22 2.58 -2.12
C SER A 53 3.89 3.32 -2.04
N LEU A 54 3.79 4.27 -1.11
CA LEU A 54 2.65 5.14 -0.94
C LEU A 54 3.00 6.53 -1.42
N ARG A 55 2.12 7.13 -2.21
CA ARG A 55 2.24 8.52 -2.65
C ARG A 55 0.92 9.22 -2.38
N ASN A 56 0.96 10.27 -1.58
CA ASN A 56 -0.17 11.16 -1.39
C ASN A 56 -0.17 12.19 -2.51
N GLY A 57 -1.16 12.11 -3.40
CA GLY A 57 -1.33 13.06 -4.49
C GLY A 57 -1.81 14.43 -4.01
N SER A 58 -2.53 14.48 -2.88
CA SER A 58 -3.10 15.71 -2.32
C SER A 58 -2.09 16.51 -1.52
N GLN A 59 -1.35 15.84 -0.61
CA GLN A 59 -0.36 16.47 0.26
C GLN A 59 1.09 16.39 -0.27
N GLY A 60 1.31 15.70 -1.39
CA GLY A 60 2.60 15.69 -2.09
C GLY A 60 3.72 14.87 -1.44
N TRP A 61 3.46 14.15 -0.34
CA TRP A 61 4.45 13.28 0.28
C TRP A 61 4.43 11.86 -0.33
N SER A 62 5.55 11.17 -0.21
CA SER A 62 5.65 9.74 -0.50
C SER A 62 6.33 9.01 0.65
N SER A 63 5.97 7.75 0.85
CA SER A 63 6.51 6.89 1.89
C SER A 63 6.63 5.47 1.38
N THR A 64 7.75 4.82 1.69
CA THR A 64 8.01 3.45 1.25
C THR A 64 8.15 2.56 2.47
N HIS A 65 7.36 1.49 2.49
CA HIS A 65 7.34 0.49 3.54
C HIS A 65 7.74 -0.86 2.97
N ARG A 66 8.68 -1.55 3.63
CA ARG A 66 8.98 -2.95 3.32
C ARG A 66 8.16 -3.82 4.27
N LEU A 67 7.35 -4.70 3.69
CA LEU A 67 6.41 -5.54 4.41
C LEU A 67 6.68 -6.99 4.06
N LEU A 68 6.69 -7.85 5.07
CA LEU A 68 6.72 -9.29 4.86
C LEU A 68 5.29 -9.79 4.76
N PHE A 69 4.90 -10.29 3.59
CA PHE A 69 3.66 -11.01 3.41
C PHE A 69 3.93 -12.48 3.64
N SER A 70 3.23 -13.08 4.60
CA SER A 70 3.25 -14.53 4.83
C SER A 70 1.96 -15.09 4.26
N ALA A 71 2.07 -16.09 3.37
CA ALA A 71 0.92 -16.92 3.01
C ALA A 71 0.35 -17.50 4.31
N ALA A 72 -0.93 -17.24 4.58
CA ALA A 72 -1.61 -17.93 5.67
C ALA A 72 -1.68 -19.41 5.30
N VAL A 73 -0.99 -20.24 6.08
CA VAL A 73 -1.10 -21.71 6.06
C VAL A 73 -2.49 -22.12 6.53
#